data_AF-A0A843RWY2-F1
#
_entry.id   AF-A0A843RWY2-F1
#
_cell.length_a   1.000
_cell.length_b   1.000
_cell.length_c   1.000
_cell.angle_alpha   90.00
_cell.angle_beta   90.00
_cell.angle_gamma   90.00
#
_symmetry.space_group_name_H-M   'P 1'
#
loop_
_entity.id
_entity.type
_entity.pdbx_description
1 polymer ?
#
loop_
_entity_poly.entity_id
_entity_poly.type
_entity_poly.pdbx_seq_one_letter_code
_entity_poly.pdbx_strand_id
1 'polypeptide(L)'
;MKRDPVEEHKHTATVEGVLAQLEGDYFYDYAAFTGSLREYVVRALEARYKSEPNELHKRAFLLNVYREEYTAYEDLGAFMDAFLSIKGDPTILPLHRMISYGAGQVKLGSVLERHQIDTGDDLYNGLGLAEWMPASWSEHHPKIDLQKVLRRACYFLVEDCWPGQRATGVRAFNKIKHGLVLVPDGRPYASKLPSAPAIIFATHPKDPASKETPVSILAIPTEPEKVEERLRIVHFTQFMLRMFAMLYVLKRYPAAIGGRGLKADASVFGSERMVDVLEFMRNSSETPWSK
;
A
#
# COMPACT_ATOMS: atom_id res chain seq x y z
N MET A 1 31.54 -18.86 -25.32
CA MET A 1 31.56 -17.64 -24.49
C MET A 1 31.62 -18.06 -23.02
N LYS A 2 32.74 -17.82 -22.34
CA LYS A 2 32.80 -17.87 -20.87
C LYS A 2 32.26 -16.52 -20.37
N ARG A 3 31.27 -16.54 -19.48
CA ARG A 3 30.82 -15.32 -18.78
C ARG A 3 31.82 -15.08 -17.66
N ASP A 4 32.46 -13.92 -17.66
CA ASP A 4 33.28 -13.50 -16.52
C ASP A 4 32.38 -13.31 -15.29
N PRO A 5 32.85 -13.70 -14.09
CA PRO A 5 32.11 -13.48 -12.88
C PRO A 5 32.05 -11.97 -12.60
N VAL A 6 30.86 -11.46 -12.31
CA VAL A 6 30.67 -10.10 -11.82
C VAL A 6 31.35 -10.04 -10.45
N GLU A 7 32.40 -9.23 -10.32
CA GLU A 7 33.03 -8.96 -9.04
C GLU A 7 32.02 -8.23 -8.13
N GLU A 8 31.47 -8.96 -7.14
CA GLU A 8 30.71 -8.36 -6.06
C GLU A 8 31.68 -7.61 -5.13
N HIS A 9 31.71 -6.29 -5.23
CA HIS A 9 32.38 -5.44 -4.25
C HIS A 9 31.64 -5.51 -2.91
N LYS A 10 32.12 -6.34 -1.99
CA LYS A 10 31.60 -6.44 -0.62
C LYS A 10 32.24 -5.39 0.28
N HIS A 11 31.51 -4.32 0.55
CA HIS A 11 31.75 -3.47 1.72
C HIS A 11 31.08 -4.09 2.95
N THR A 12 31.85 -4.49 3.95
CA THR A 12 31.34 -4.92 5.27
C THR A 12 31.07 -3.72 6.16
N ALA A 13 29.87 -3.17 6.05
CA ALA A 13 29.24 -2.35 7.09
C ALA A 13 28.17 -3.20 7.80
N THR A 14 27.89 -2.94 9.08
CA THR A 14 26.78 -3.61 9.75
C THR A 14 25.47 -3.19 9.08
N VAL A 15 24.53 -4.13 8.92
CA VAL A 15 23.24 -3.87 8.26
C VAL A 15 22.55 -2.66 8.90
N GLU A 16 22.55 -2.58 10.23
CA GLU A 16 21.96 -1.46 10.99
C GLU A 16 22.61 -0.11 10.66
N GLY A 17 23.95 -0.06 10.57
CA GLY A 17 24.68 1.18 10.27
C GLY A 17 24.41 1.68 8.85
N VAL A 18 24.26 0.77 7.88
CA VAL A 18 23.90 1.13 6.49
C VAL A 18 22.46 1.62 6.42
N LEU A 19 21.52 0.90 7.05
CA LEU A 19 20.10 1.26 6.99
C LEU A 19 19.82 2.61 7.66
N ALA A 20 20.49 2.92 8.77
CA ALA A 20 20.36 4.22 9.43
C ALA A 20 20.77 5.39 8.52
N GLN A 21 21.79 5.19 7.67
CA GLN A 21 22.26 6.21 6.73
C GLN A 21 21.30 6.41 5.55
N LEU A 22 20.66 5.33 5.09
CA LEU A 22 19.79 5.34 3.92
C LEU A 22 18.34 5.69 4.22
N GLU A 23 17.92 5.63 5.49
CA GLU A 23 16.49 5.69 5.84
C GLU A 23 15.79 6.96 5.35
N GLY A 24 16.39 8.13 5.62
CA GLY A 24 15.84 9.41 5.17
C GLY A 24 15.72 9.51 3.66
N ASP A 25 16.75 9.07 2.94
CA ASP A 25 16.76 9.05 1.46
C ASP A 25 15.73 8.06 0.92
N TYR A 26 15.61 6.87 1.51
CA TYR A 26 14.63 5.86 1.09
C TYR A 26 13.20 6.36 1.23
N PHE A 27 12.81 6.92 2.38
CA PHE A 27 11.43 7.40 2.55
C PHE A 27 11.13 8.61 1.66
N TYR A 28 12.13 9.46 1.39
CA TYR A 28 11.98 10.53 0.40
C TYR A 28 11.77 9.94 -1.00
N ASP A 29 12.61 9.00 -1.43
CA ASP A 29 12.51 8.37 -2.75
C ASP A 29 11.24 7.53 -2.87
N TYR A 30 10.75 6.94 -1.78
CA TYR A 30 9.44 6.29 -1.76
C TYR A 30 8.32 7.29 -2.04
N ALA A 31 8.31 8.42 -1.31
CA ALA A 31 7.30 9.46 -1.48
C ALA A 31 7.31 10.06 -2.89
N ALA A 32 8.52 10.29 -3.43
CA ALA A 32 8.72 10.93 -4.72
C ALA A 32 8.56 9.99 -5.93
N PHE A 33 8.95 8.72 -5.79
CA PHE A 33 9.08 7.80 -6.92
C PHE A 33 8.36 6.47 -6.70
N THR A 34 8.67 5.70 -5.65
CA THR A 34 8.13 4.34 -5.52
C THR A 34 6.60 4.34 -5.39
N GLY A 35 6.05 5.20 -4.55
CA GLY A 35 4.60 5.34 -4.42
C GLY A 35 3.96 5.98 -5.66
N SER A 36 4.65 6.89 -6.35
CA SER A 36 4.12 7.51 -7.58
C SER A 36 4.12 6.55 -8.76
N LEU A 37 5.04 5.58 -8.81
CA LEU A 37 5.03 4.50 -9.79
C LEU A 37 3.78 3.62 -9.67
N ARG A 38 3.37 3.28 -8.44
CA ARG A 38 2.14 2.51 -8.20
C ARG A 38 0.91 3.27 -8.70
N GLU A 39 0.84 4.55 -8.37
CA GLU A 39 -0.22 5.45 -8.83
C GLU A 39 -0.29 5.50 -10.37
N TYR A 40 0.86 5.64 -11.04
CA TYR A 40 0.97 5.63 -12.49
C TYR A 40 0.46 4.32 -13.10
N VAL A 41 0.90 3.17 -12.56
CA VAL A 41 0.49 1.84 -13.05
C VAL A 41 -1.03 1.68 -12.94
N VAL A 42 -1.62 2.09 -11.81
CA VAL A 42 -3.06 1.92 -11.57
C VAL A 42 -3.88 2.82 -12.47
N ARG A 43 -3.47 4.09 -12.68
CA ARG A 43 -4.12 4.97 -13.66
C ARG A 43 -4.05 4.42 -15.08
N ALA A 44 -2.91 3.85 -15.45
CA ALA A 44 -2.76 3.21 -16.75
C ALA A 44 -3.70 2.00 -16.89
N LEU A 45 -3.83 1.17 -15.85
CA LEU A 45 -4.76 0.04 -15.83
C LEU A 45 -6.22 0.51 -15.92
N GLU A 46 -6.61 1.55 -15.18
CA GLU A 46 -7.94 2.13 -15.22
C GLU A 46 -8.29 2.64 -16.63
N ALA A 47 -7.42 3.46 -17.21
CA ALA A 47 -7.62 4.03 -18.55
C ALA A 47 -7.78 2.92 -19.60
N ARG A 48 -6.92 1.88 -19.52
CA ARG A 48 -6.99 0.73 -20.42
C ARG A 48 -8.28 -0.07 -20.21
N TYR A 49 -8.64 -0.37 -18.97
CA TYR A 49 -9.87 -1.10 -18.65
C TYR A 49 -11.12 -0.40 -19.22
N LYS A 50 -11.21 0.93 -19.06
CA LYS A 50 -12.34 1.73 -19.57
C LYS A 50 -12.42 1.77 -21.10
N SER A 51 -11.27 1.73 -21.78
CA SER A 51 -11.19 1.82 -23.24
C SER A 51 -11.28 0.48 -23.99
N GLU A 52 -11.08 -0.64 -23.29
CA GLU A 52 -10.90 -1.95 -23.92
C GLU A 52 -12.25 -2.57 -24.32
N PRO A 53 -12.51 -2.88 -25.61
CA PRO A 53 -13.74 -3.57 -26.01
C PRO A 53 -13.67 -5.10 -25.85
N ASN A 54 -12.47 -5.69 -25.76
CA ASN A 54 -12.30 -7.14 -25.66
C ASN A 54 -12.49 -7.64 -24.22
N GLU A 55 -13.50 -8.47 -24.01
CA GLU A 55 -13.83 -9.01 -22.68
C GLU A 55 -12.73 -9.88 -22.06
N LEU A 56 -11.95 -10.62 -22.86
CA LEU A 56 -10.81 -11.39 -22.34
C LEU A 56 -9.71 -10.47 -21.82
N HIS A 57 -9.42 -9.38 -22.55
CA HIS A 57 -8.44 -8.39 -22.11
C HIS A 57 -8.90 -7.65 -20.85
N LYS A 58 -10.19 -7.26 -20.78
CA LYS A 58 -10.77 -6.69 -19.55
C LYS A 58 -10.53 -7.59 -18.34
N ARG A 59 -10.76 -8.90 -18.48
CA ARG A 59 -10.51 -9.89 -17.42
C ARG A 59 -9.04 -9.94 -17.00
N ALA A 60 -8.11 -9.82 -17.95
CA ALA A 60 -6.69 -9.70 -17.64
C ALA A 60 -6.34 -8.40 -16.89
N PHE A 61 -6.95 -7.27 -17.27
CA PHE A 61 -6.77 -6.01 -16.55
C PHE A 61 -7.30 -6.08 -15.11
N LEU A 62 -8.46 -6.72 -14.90
CA LEU A 62 -9.03 -6.92 -13.55
C LEU A 62 -8.10 -7.68 -12.61
N LEU A 63 -7.40 -8.70 -13.12
CA LEU A 63 -6.42 -9.44 -12.34
C LEU A 63 -5.23 -8.59 -11.93
N ASN A 64 -4.82 -7.66 -12.80
CA ASN A 64 -3.77 -6.70 -12.46
C ASN A 64 -4.26 -5.69 -11.43
N VAL A 65 -5.49 -5.18 -11.54
CA VAL A 65 -6.07 -4.30 -10.51
C VAL A 65 -6.12 -5.00 -9.15
N TYR A 66 -6.57 -6.26 -9.13
CA TYR A 66 -6.58 -7.09 -7.92
C TYR A 66 -5.17 -7.27 -7.33
N ARG A 67 -4.17 -7.47 -8.20
CA ARG A 67 -2.77 -7.59 -7.77
C ARG A 67 -2.27 -6.29 -7.16
N GLU A 68 -2.53 -5.14 -7.79
CA GLU A 68 -2.09 -3.85 -7.29
C GLU A 68 -2.77 -3.47 -5.96
N GLU A 69 -4.05 -3.80 -5.78
CA GLU A 69 -4.76 -3.64 -4.48
C GLU A 69 -4.07 -4.41 -3.36
N TYR A 70 -3.84 -5.71 -3.54
CA TYR A 70 -3.21 -6.51 -2.51
C TYR A 70 -1.74 -6.15 -2.28
N THR A 71 -1.05 -5.64 -3.32
CA THR A 71 0.30 -5.09 -3.16
C THR A 71 0.27 -3.79 -2.36
N ALA A 72 -0.73 -2.94 -2.57
CA ALA A 72 -0.92 -1.72 -1.77
C ALA A 72 -1.22 -2.05 -0.30
N TYR A 73 -2.00 -3.11 -0.03
CA TYR A 73 -2.19 -3.60 1.34
C TYR A 73 -0.90 -4.13 1.97
N GLU A 74 -0.04 -4.74 1.17
CA GLU A 74 1.27 -5.23 1.60
C GLU A 74 2.20 -4.08 2.00
N ASP A 75 2.32 -3.07 1.12
CA ASP A 75 3.06 -1.84 1.38
C ASP A 75 2.53 -1.17 2.65
N LEU A 76 1.20 -1.04 2.74
CA LEU A 76 0.53 -0.47 3.90
C LEU A 76 0.85 -1.21 5.20
N GLY A 77 0.76 -2.53 5.21
CA GLY A 77 1.09 -3.33 6.38
C GLY A 77 2.55 -3.16 6.82
N ALA A 78 3.49 -3.09 5.86
CA ALA A 78 4.90 -2.87 6.14
C ALA A 78 5.17 -1.48 6.73
N PHE A 79 4.55 -0.43 6.17
CA PHE A 79 4.67 0.93 6.69
C PHE A 79 4.08 1.07 8.08
N MET A 80 2.90 0.51 8.34
CA MET A 80 2.25 0.59 9.65
C MET A 80 3.04 -0.18 10.71
N ASP A 81 3.55 -1.37 10.39
CA ASP A 81 4.43 -2.14 11.29
C ASP A 81 5.66 -1.32 11.66
N ALA A 82 6.31 -0.73 10.66
CA ALA A 82 7.51 0.08 10.84
C ALA A 82 7.25 1.31 11.71
N PHE A 83 6.23 2.11 11.39
CA PHE A 83 5.95 3.37 12.09
C PHE A 83 5.39 3.18 13.50
N LEU A 84 4.49 2.21 13.71
CA LEU A 84 3.97 1.90 15.04
C LEU A 84 5.07 1.35 15.96
N SER A 85 6.05 0.63 15.41
CA SER A 85 7.20 0.14 16.17
C SER A 85 8.09 1.27 16.71
N ILE A 86 8.31 2.36 15.96
CA ILE A 86 9.13 3.50 16.44
C ILE A 86 8.52 4.12 17.69
N LYS A 87 7.20 4.25 17.74
CA LYS A 87 6.54 4.90 18.87
C LYS A 87 6.73 4.09 20.16
N GLY A 88 6.75 2.76 20.04
CA GLY A 88 7.07 1.86 21.15
C GLY A 88 8.54 1.88 21.54
N ASP A 89 9.44 2.05 20.57
CA ASP A 89 10.89 2.10 20.77
C ASP A 89 11.59 2.96 19.69
N PRO A 90 12.03 4.18 20.03
CA PRO A 90 12.70 5.08 19.09
C PRO A 90 14.05 4.59 18.55
N THR A 91 14.62 3.51 19.10
CA THR A 91 15.87 2.91 18.60
C THR A 91 15.64 2.01 17.39
N ILE A 92 14.39 1.62 17.13
CA ILE A 92 14.02 0.83 15.95
C ILE A 92 14.11 1.72 14.71
N LEU A 93 14.85 1.24 13.70
CA LEU A 93 14.87 1.81 12.36
C LEU A 93 13.68 1.26 11.55
N PRO A 94 12.71 2.09 11.12
CA PRO A 94 11.63 1.70 10.22
C PRO A 94 12.07 0.92 9.00
N LEU A 95 13.15 1.33 8.35
CA LEU A 95 13.63 0.66 7.15
C LEU A 95 14.04 -0.78 7.44
N HIS A 96 14.62 -1.04 8.61
CA HIS A 96 14.93 -2.40 9.07
C HIS A 96 13.65 -3.23 9.24
N ARG A 97 12.59 -2.65 9.82
CA ARG A 97 11.29 -3.33 9.93
C ARG A 97 10.68 -3.64 8.58
N MET A 98 10.72 -2.70 7.64
CA MET A 98 10.21 -2.89 6.28
C MET A 98 10.96 -4.00 5.53
N ILE A 99 12.28 -4.08 5.64
CA ILE A 99 13.08 -5.16 5.02
C ILE A 99 12.74 -6.52 5.63
N SER A 100 12.45 -6.57 6.93
CA SER A 100 12.03 -7.80 7.61
C SER A 100 10.60 -8.25 7.27
N TYR A 101 9.83 -7.39 6.59
CA TYR A 101 8.46 -7.69 6.20
C TYR A 101 8.46 -8.73 5.06
N GLY A 102 7.94 -9.92 5.35
CA GLY A 102 8.00 -11.05 4.41
C GLY A 102 7.15 -10.79 3.16
N ALA A 103 7.70 -11.11 1.98
CA ALA A 103 6.93 -11.04 0.74
C ALA A 103 5.77 -12.04 0.73
N GLY A 104 4.64 -11.65 0.13
CA GLY A 104 3.36 -12.35 0.14
C GLY A 104 2.56 -12.23 1.45
N GLN A 105 2.96 -11.37 2.39
CA GLN A 105 2.36 -11.26 3.73
C GLN A 105 1.51 -9.99 3.86
N VAL A 106 0.27 -10.02 3.37
CA VAL A 106 -0.71 -8.99 3.70
C VAL A 106 -1.15 -9.18 5.17
N LYS A 107 -0.57 -8.40 6.09
CA LYS A 107 -0.72 -8.58 7.55
C LYS A 107 -1.25 -7.35 8.30
N LEU A 108 -1.92 -6.40 7.64
CA LEU A 108 -2.36 -5.18 8.34
C LEU A 108 -3.16 -5.51 9.61
N GLY A 109 -4.12 -6.44 9.53
CA GLY A 109 -4.89 -6.87 10.70
C GLY A 109 -4.02 -7.34 11.88
N SER A 110 -3.06 -8.23 11.63
CA SER A 110 -2.14 -8.70 12.68
C SER A 110 -1.23 -7.60 13.23
N VAL A 111 -0.88 -6.60 12.40
CA VAL A 111 -0.13 -5.42 12.84
C VAL A 111 -1.01 -4.57 13.76
N LEU A 112 -2.24 -4.25 13.36
CA LEU A 112 -3.18 -3.46 14.14
C LEU A 112 -3.50 -4.14 15.48
N GLU A 113 -3.79 -5.44 15.48
CA GLU A 113 -4.04 -6.25 16.69
C GLU A 113 -2.86 -6.20 17.66
N ARG A 114 -1.62 -6.42 17.17
CA ARG A 114 -0.41 -6.40 18.00
C ARG A 114 -0.18 -5.03 18.66
N HIS A 115 -0.59 -3.95 18.00
CA HIS A 115 -0.48 -2.58 18.52
C HIS A 115 -1.76 -2.07 19.21
N GLN A 116 -2.78 -2.93 19.39
CA GLN A 116 -4.06 -2.58 20.03
C GLN A 116 -4.77 -1.41 19.32
N ILE A 117 -4.86 -1.48 18.00
CA ILE A 117 -5.48 -0.45 17.17
C ILE A 117 -6.85 -0.95 16.68
N ASP A 118 -7.92 -0.42 17.26
CA ASP A 118 -9.30 -0.80 16.94
C ASP A 118 -10.00 0.22 16.03
N THR A 119 -9.59 1.49 16.08
CA THR A 119 -10.20 2.60 15.34
C THR A 119 -9.18 3.46 14.60
N GLY A 120 -9.67 4.28 13.65
CA GLY A 120 -8.84 5.28 12.98
C GLY A 120 -8.20 6.29 13.94
N ASP A 121 -8.88 6.64 15.04
CA ASP A 121 -8.33 7.53 16.06
C ASP A 121 -7.21 6.84 16.86
N ASP A 122 -7.34 5.54 17.16
CA ASP A 122 -6.28 4.76 17.80
C ASP A 122 -5.04 4.73 16.90
N LEU A 123 -5.22 4.55 15.59
CA LEU A 123 -4.11 4.57 14.64
C LEU A 123 -3.46 5.95 14.56
N TYR A 124 -4.26 7.02 14.47
CA TYR A 124 -3.75 8.39 14.44
C TYR A 124 -2.88 8.71 15.67
N ASN A 125 -3.39 8.33 16.85
CA ASN A 125 -2.67 8.49 18.09
C ASN A 125 -1.45 7.57 18.14
N GLY A 126 -1.61 6.29 17.80
CA GLY A 126 -0.58 5.25 17.78
C GLY A 126 0.59 5.54 16.87
N LEU A 127 0.39 6.30 15.79
CA LEU A 127 1.46 6.78 14.91
C LEU A 127 2.09 8.09 15.41
N GLY A 128 1.44 8.82 16.32
CA GLY A 128 1.92 10.13 16.80
C GLY A 128 1.87 11.21 15.72
N LEU A 129 0.92 11.13 14.78
CA LEU A 129 0.90 11.97 13.57
C LEU A 129 0.78 13.48 13.84
N ALA A 130 0.21 13.86 14.99
CA ALA A 130 0.19 15.26 15.43
C ALA A 130 1.61 15.88 15.51
N GLU A 131 2.60 15.08 15.90
CA GLU A 131 3.99 15.54 16.04
C GLU A 131 4.74 15.64 14.72
N TRP A 132 4.22 15.02 13.66
CA TRP A 132 4.83 15.02 12.32
C TRP A 132 4.37 16.20 11.47
N MET A 133 3.34 16.92 11.91
CA MET A 133 2.83 18.11 11.23
C MET A 133 3.91 19.22 11.25
N PRO A 134 4.35 19.74 10.09
CA PRO A 134 5.31 20.84 10.05
C PRO A 134 4.73 22.10 10.68
N ALA A 135 5.51 22.82 11.50
CA ALA A 135 5.06 24.06 12.14
C ALA A 135 4.67 25.15 11.12
N SER A 136 5.32 25.15 9.95
CA SER A 136 5.02 26.08 8.85
C SER A 136 3.83 25.64 7.97
N TRP A 137 3.10 24.58 8.33
CA TRP A 137 2.03 24.04 7.48
C TRP A 137 0.99 25.09 7.10
N SER A 138 0.44 25.81 8.08
CA SER A 138 -0.59 26.83 7.87
C SER A 138 -0.09 28.05 7.08
N GLU A 139 1.21 28.31 7.07
CA GLU A 139 1.81 29.39 6.27
C GLU A 139 1.79 29.03 4.78
N HIS A 140 2.18 27.81 4.44
CA HIS A 140 2.27 27.35 3.05
C HIS A 140 0.91 26.90 2.49
N HIS A 141 0.09 26.24 3.31
CA HIS A 141 -1.15 25.57 2.89
C HIS A 141 -2.35 25.94 3.78
N PRO A 142 -2.70 27.23 3.93
CA PRO A 142 -3.70 27.70 4.91
C PRO A 142 -5.11 27.11 4.71
N LYS A 143 -5.41 26.59 3.52
CA LYS A 143 -6.73 26.02 3.18
C LYS A 143 -6.83 24.52 3.42
N ILE A 144 -5.74 23.85 3.81
CA ILE A 144 -5.71 22.40 4.01
C ILE A 144 -5.63 22.11 5.51
N ASP A 145 -6.69 21.56 6.06
CA ASP A 145 -6.73 21.02 7.41
C ASP A 145 -6.00 19.68 7.43
N LEU A 146 -4.68 19.74 7.67
CA LEU A 146 -3.83 18.56 7.71
C LEU A 146 -4.25 17.59 8.80
N GLN A 147 -4.71 18.07 9.95
CA GLN A 147 -5.14 17.18 11.03
C GLN A 147 -6.34 16.35 10.59
N LYS A 148 -7.34 16.98 9.96
CA LYS A 148 -8.50 16.30 9.39
C LYS A 148 -8.08 15.28 8.33
N VAL A 149 -7.17 15.63 7.43
CA VAL A 149 -6.66 14.73 6.39
C VAL A 149 -5.97 13.50 7.00
N LEU A 150 -5.09 13.69 7.99
CA LEU A 150 -4.37 12.61 8.67
C LEU A 150 -5.30 11.67 9.43
N ARG A 151 -6.33 12.22 10.09
CA ARG A 151 -7.36 11.39 10.74
C ARG A 151 -8.11 10.57 9.70
N ARG A 152 -8.60 11.18 8.61
CA ARG A 152 -9.29 10.46 7.53
C ARG A 152 -8.47 9.34 6.94
N ALA A 153 -7.18 9.60 6.74
CA ALA A 153 -6.26 8.57 6.30
C ALA A 153 -6.30 7.37 7.25
N CYS A 154 -6.16 7.61 8.56
CA CYS A 154 -6.19 6.54 9.55
C CYS A 154 -7.53 5.80 9.60
N TYR A 155 -8.65 6.50 9.50
CA TYR A 155 -9.99 5.90 9.43
C TYR A 155 -10.12 4.99 8.20
N PHE A 156 -9.74 5.46 7.03
CA PHE A 156 -9.78 4.64 5.82
C PHE A 156 -8.90 3.38 5.93
N LEU A 157 -7.73 3.49 6.56
CA LEU A 157 -6.84 2.35 6.76
C LEU A 157 -7.44 1.28 7.69
N VAL A 158 -8.12 1.68 8.76
CA VAL A 158 -8.68 0.75 9.74
C VAL A 158 -10.05 0.25 9.31
N GLU A 159 -10.91 1.11 8.77
CA GLU A 159 -12.33 0.80 8.54
C GLU A 159 -12.62 0.31 7.11
N ASP A 160 -11.87 0.78 6.11
CA ASP A 160 -12.07 0.36 4.71
C ASP A 160 -11.05 -0.72 4.29
N CYS A 161 -9.77 -0.50 4.58
CA CYS A 161 -8.70 -1.39 4.10
C CYS A 161 -8.62 -2.71 4.87
N TRP A 162 -8.69 -2.70 6.21
CA TRP A 162 -8.54 -3.92 7.00
C TRP A 162 -9.64 -4.96 6.70
N PRO A 163 -10.95 -4.61 6.66
CA PRO A 163 -11.99 -5.58 6.31
C PRO A 163 -11.85 -6.19 4.89
N GLY A 164 -11.17 -5.47 3.98
CA GLY A 164 -10.88 -5.91 2.62
C GLY A 164 -9.83 -7.02 2.52
N GLN A 165 -8.98 -7.21 3.54
CA GLN A 165 -7.82 -8.11 3.53
C GLN A 165 -8.15 -9.55 3.97
N ARG A 166 -9.17 -10.15 3.35
CA ARG A 166 -9.60 -11.52 3.70
C ARG A 166 -8.53 -12.56 3.35
N ALA A 167 -8.37 -13.58 4.19
CA ALA A 167 -7.38 -14.65 3.97
C ALA A 167 -7.51 -15.36 2.61
N THR A 168 -8.73 -15.52 2.09
CA THR A 168 -8.97 -16.05 0.73
C THR A 168 -8.42 -15.13 -0.35
N GLY A 169 -8.51 -13.83 -0.17
CA GLY A 169 -7.97 -12.86 -1.11
C GLY A 169 -6.44 -12.81 -1.10
N VAL A 170 -5.81 -12.92 0.06
CA VAL A 170 -4.34 -13.03 0.17
C VAL A 170 -3.83 -14.28 -0.55
N ARG A 171 -4.54 -15.41 -0.43
CA ARG A 171 -4.22 -16.63 -1.20
C ARG A 171 -4.37 -16.41 -2.71
N ALA A 172 -5.44 -15.73 -3.14
CA ALA A 172 -5.66 -15.41 -4.54
C ALA A 172 -4.58 -14.49 -5.10
N PHE A 173 -4.19 -13.44 -4.37
CA PHE A 173 -3.08 -12.56 -4.72
C PHE A 173 -1.78 -13.33 -4.97
N ASN A 174 -1.40 -14.21 -4.05
CA ASN A 174 -0.19 -15.02 -4.20
C ASN A 174 -0.26 -15.94 -5.43
N LYS A 175 -1.44 -16.49 -5.77
CA LYS A 175 -1.64 -17.27 -7.00
C LYS A 175 -1.52 -16.41 -8.26
N ILE A 176 -2.14 -15.24 -8.27
CA ILE A 176 -2.12 -14.28 -9.39
C ILE A 176 -0.68 -13.83 -9.68
N LYS A 177 0.08 -13.48 -8.63
CA LYS A 177 1.48 -13.06 -8.74
C LYS A 177 2.36 -14.06 -9.51
N HIS A 178 2.06 -15.35 -9.38
CA HIS A 178 2.81 -16.43 -10.04
C HIS A 178 2.10 -17.01 -11.28
N GLY A 179 0.94 -16.47 -11.67
CA GLY A 179 0.14 -17.00 -12.79
C GLY A 179 -0.38 -18.41 -12.56
N LEU A 180 -0.55 -18.83 -11.31
CA LEU A 180 -0.87 -20.22 -10.95
C LEU A 180 -2.39 -20.43 -10.83
N VAL A 181 -2.91 -21.40 -11.60
CA VAL A 181 -4.28 -21.92 -11.50
C VAL A 181 -5.36 -20.81 -11.60
N LEU A 182 -5.14 -19.95 -12.60
CA LEU A 182 -6.02 -18.85 -13.00
C LEU A 182 -6.86 -19.28 -14.20
N VAL A 183 -8.16 -19.00 -14.19
CA VAL A 183 -9.05 -19.25 -15.32
C VAL A 183 -9.78 -17.97 -15.74
N PRO A 184 -9.99 -17.75 -17.05
CA PRO A 184 -10.63 -16.53 -17.53
C PRO A 184 -12.14 -16.50 -17.24
N ASP A 185 -12.79 -17.66 -17.04
CA ASP A 185 -14.22 -17.76 -16.70
C ASP A 185 -14.41 -18.85 -15.63
N GLY A 186 -15.05 -18.50 -14.53
CA GLY A 186 -15.37 -19.44 -13.44
C GLY A 186 -16.54 -20.38 -13.75
N ARG A 187 -17.45 -20.02 -14.67
CA ARG A 187 -18.69 -20.79 -14.94
C ARG A 187 -18.46 -22.24 -15.36
N PRO A 188 -17.47 -22.57 -16.21
CA PRO A 188 -17.18 -23.96 -16.57
C PRO A 188 -16.76 -24.84 -15.38
N TYR A 189 -16.24 -24.23 -14.31
CA TYR A 189 -15.76 -24.92 -13.13
C TYR A 189 -16.79 -24.93 -11.99
N ALA A 190 -17.65 -23.92 -11.93
CA ALA A 190 -18.82 -23.88 -11.05
C ALA A 190 -19.94 -23.02 -11.65
N SER A 191 -21.03 -23.65 -12.05
CA SER A 191 -22.13 -23.02 -12.81
C SER A 191 -22.84 -21.87 -12.09
N LYS A 192 -22.73 -21.77 -10.76
CA LYS A 192 -23.30 -20.69 -9.95
C LYS A 192 -22.44 -19.43 -9.91
N LEU A 193 -21.21 -19.47 -10.42
CA LEU A 193 -20.31 -18.31 -10.43
C LEU A 193 -20.68 -17.31 -11.54
N PRO A 194 -20.36 -16.01 -11.35
CA PRO A 194 -20.46 -15.05 -12.43
C PRO A 194 -19.47 -15.36 -13.56
N SER A 195 -19.73 -14.79 -14.74
CA SER A 195 -18.87 -14.83 -15.92
C SER A 195 -17.63 -13.94 -15.72
N ALA A 196 -16.70 -14.41 -14.89
CA ALA A 196 -15.62 -13.61 -14.33
C ALA A 196 -14.32 -14.41 -14.22
N PRO A 197 -13.14 -13.74 -14.19
CA PRO A 197 -11.89 -14.43 -13.96
C PRO A 197 -11.92 -15.05 -12.56
N ALA A 198 -11.39 -16.27 -12.45
CA ALA A 198 -11.45 -17.01 -11.21
C ALA A 198 -10.11 -17.66 -10.86
N ILE A 199 -9.91 -17.86 -9.56
CA ILE A 199 -8.72 -18.47 -8.99
C ILE A 199 -9.15 -19.75 -8.28
N ILE A 200 -8.45 -20.83 -8.57
CA ILE A 200 -8.71 -22.14 -7.97
C ILE A 200 -7.62 -22.44 -6.95
N PHE A 201 -8.01 -22.82 -5.74
CA PHE A 201 -7.07 -23.19 -4.69
C PHE A 201 -7.59 -24.32 -3.83
N ALA A 202 -6.66 -25.16 -3.36
CA ALA A 202 -6.94 -26.16 -2.34
C ALA A 202 -7.36 -25.47 -1.02
N THR A 203 -8.34 -26.05 -0.36
CA THR A 203 -8.73 -25.69 1.01
C THR A 203 -8.44 -26.84 1.96
N HIS A 204 -8.25 -26.50 3.24
CA HIS A 204 -8.07 -27.54 4.24
C HIS A 204 -9.39 -28.30 4.38
N PRO A 205 -9.34 -29.65 4.44
CA PRO A 205 -10.53 -30.42 4.73
C PRO A 205 -11.07 -29.99 6.10
N LYS A 206 -12.40 -29.86 6.20
CA LYS A 206 -13.06 -29.59 7.49
C LYS A 206 -12.92 -30.77 8.46
N ASP A 207 -12.73 -31.98 7.92
CA ASP A 207 -12.47 -33.22 8.66
C ASP A 207 -11.01 -33.65 8.43
N PRO A 208 -10.15 -33.66 9.46
CA PRO A 208 -8.75 -34.09 9.36
C PRO A 208 -8.58 -35.55 8.90
N ALA A 209 -9.61 -36.39 9.03
CA ALA A 209 -9.58 -37.78 8.58
C ALA A 209 -9.92 -37.95 7.08
N SER A 210 -10.38 -36.89 6.41
CA SER A 210 -10.65 -36.91 4.97
C SER A 210 -9.36 -37.06 4.18
N LYS A 211 -9.33 -38.05 3.28
CA LYS A 211 -8.23 -38.21 2.30
C LYS A 211 -8.36 -37.27 1.09
N GLU A 212 -9.50 -36.59 0.95
CA GLU A 212 -9.75 -35.66 -0.16
C GLU A 212 -9.44 -34.23 0.26
N THR A 213 -8.67 -33.53 -0.58
CA THR A 213 -8.40 -32.10 -0.43
C THR A 213 -9.48 -31.32 -1.17
N PRO A 214 -10.41 -30.64 -0.46
CA PRO A 214 -11.43 -29.83 -1.13
C PRO A 214 -10.79 -28.69 -1.93
N VAL A 215 -11.46 -28.29 -3.00
CA VAL A 215 -11.04 -27.19 -3.87
C VAL A 215 -12.06 -26.07 -3.79
N SER A 216 -11.57 -24.83 -3.71
CA SER A 216 -12.39 -23.63 -3.75
C SER A 216 -12.08 -22.81 -5.00
N ILE A 217 -13.11 -22.15 -5.51
CA ILE A 217 -13.03 -21.28 -6.69
C ILE A 217 -13.50 -19.90 -6.25
N LEU A 218 -12.62 -18.91 -6.40
CA LEU A 218 -12.93 -17.50 -6.14
C LEU A 218 -13.08 -16.78 -7.46
N ALA A 219 -14.29 -16.33 -7.78
CA ALA A 219 -14.52 -15.39 -8.88
C ALA A 219 -14.22 -13.96 -8.42
N ILE A 220 -13.47 -13.21 -9.23
CA ILE A 220 -13.22 -11.79 -8.97
C ILE A 220 -14.38 -10.95 -9.54
N PRO A 221 -15.03 -10.10 -8.73
CA PRO A 221 -16.09 -9.20 -9.18
C PRO A 221 -15.70 -8.41 -10.44
N THR A 222 -16.59 -8.39 -11.42
CA THR A 222 -16.41 -7.67 -12.71
C THR A 222 -17.34 -6.44 -12.81
N GLU A 223 -18.19 -6.23 -11.82
CA GLU A 223 -19.12 -5.11 -11.74
C GLU A 223 -18.34 -3.79 -11.74
N PRO A 224 -18.62 -2.83 -12.64
CA PRO A 224 -17.86 -1.59 -12.77
C PRO A 224 -17.62 -0.86 -11.45
N GLU A 225 -18.64 -0.80 -10.59
CA GLU A 225 -18.59 -0.12 -9.29
C GLU A 225 -17.56 -0.78 -8.37
N LYS A 226 -17.45 -2.12 -8.41
CA LYS A 226 -16.48 -2.87 -7.62
C LYS A 226 -15.06 -2.73 -8.15
N VAL A 227 -14.91 -2.57 -9.46
CA VAL A 227 -13.61 -2.30 -10.07
C VAL A 227 -13.14 -0.89 -9.72
N GLU A 228 -14.03 0.09 -9.83
CA GLU A 228 -13.75 1.47 -9.43
C GLU A 228 -13.41 1.58 -7.95
N GLU A 229 -14.13 0.86 -7.08
CA GLU A 229 -13.84 0.80 -5.65
C GLU A 229 -12.41 0.29 -5.39
N ARG A 230 -11.98 -0.80 -6.04
CA ARG A 230 -10.62 -1.34 -5.90
C ARG A 230 -9.55 -0.37 -6.38
N LEU A 231 -9.78 0.26 -7.54
CA LEU A 231 -8.87 1.29 -8.08
C LEU A 231 -8.73 2.45 -7.10
N ARG A 232 -9.85 2.96 -6.57
CA ARG A 232 -9.87 4.03 -5.56
C ARG A 232 -9.11 3.64 -4.30
N ILE A 233 -9.24 2.40 -3.84
CA ILE A 233 -8.48 1.91 -2.68
C ILE A 233 -6.98 2.05 -2.95
N VAL A 234 -6.50 1.57 -4.11
CA VAL A 234 -5.07 1.68 -4.44
C VAL A 234 -4.62 3.13 -4.48
N HIS A 235 -5.36 4.00 -5.18
CA HIS A 235 -5.05 5.42 -5.26
C HIS A 235 -4.94 6.06 -3.87
N PHE A 236 -5.95 5.85 -3.04
CA PHE A 236 -6.01 6.42 -1.70
C PHE A 236 -4.85 5.90 -0.83
N THR A 237 -4.58 4.59 -0.84
CA THR A 237 -3.44 3.99 -0.13
C THR A 237 -2.11 4.61 -0.55
N GLN A 238 -1.85 4.75 -1.85
CA GLN A 238 -0.57 5.28 -2.34
C GLN A 238 -0.38 6.75 -2.00
N PHE A 239 -1.42 7.60 -2.14
CA PHE A 239 -1.32 9.01 -1.72
C PHE A 239 -1.04 9.16 -0.23
N MET A 240 -1.69 8.35 0.61
CA MET A 240 -1.46 8.40 2.06
C MET A 240 -0.06 7.90 2.45
N LEU A 241 0.44 6.82 1.86
CA LEU A 241 1.77 6.31 2.18
C LEU A 241 2.86 7.31 1.76
N ARG A 242 2.70 7.96 0.60
CA ARG A 242 3.59 9.05 0.17
C ARG A 242 3.52 10.25 1.11
N MET A 243 2.32 10.63 1.56
CA MET A 243 2.13 11.68 2.55
C MET A 243 2.83 11.35 3.88
N PHE A 244 2.59 10.16 4.43
CA PHE A 244 3.21 9.72 5.69
C PHE A 244 4.73 9.65 5.57
N ALA A 245 5.26 9.09 4.48
CA ALA A 245 6.69 9.03 4.22
C ALA A 245 7.31 10.44 4.18
N MET A 246 6.72 11.38 3.45
CA MET A 246 7.24 12.75 3.38
C MET A 246 7.16 13.50 4.72
N LEU A 247 6.05 13.34 5.47
CA LEU A 247 5.92 13.93 6.81
C LEU A 247 6.96 13.35 7.78
N TYR A 248 7.19 12.04 7.70
CA TYR A 248 8.22 11.36 8.48
C TYR A 248 9.62 11.90 8.15
N VAL A 249 9.96 12.06 6.86
CA VAL A 249 11.23 12.64 6.42
C VAL A 249 11.38 14.08 6.89
N LEU A 250 10.36 14.92 6.76
CA LEU A 250 10.39 16.30 7.27
C LEU A 250 10.65 16.35 8.78
N LYS A 251 10.05 15.43 9.54
CA LYS A 251 10.18 15.37 10.99
C LYS A 251 11.55 14.86 11.45
N ARG A 252 12.08 13.82 10.80
CA ARG A 252 13.23 13.05 11.30
C ARG A 252 14.51 13.27 10.49
N TYR A 253 14.37 13.55 9.19
CA TYR A 253 15.46 13.59 8.22
C TYR A 253 15.41 14.84 7.31
N PRO A 254 15.31 16.07 7.83
CA PRO A 254 15.22 17.28 7.00
C PRO A 254 16.43 17.44 6.06
N ALA A 255 17.61 16.92 6.43
CA ALA A 255 18.80 16.93 5.59
C ALA A 255 18.64 16.15 4.27
N ALA A 256 17.85 15.06 4.26
CA ALA A 256 17.58 14.28 3.04
C ALA A 256 16.82 15.11 2.00
N ILE A 257 15.99 16.07 2.44
CA ILE A 257 15.27 17.00 1.56
C ILE A 257 16.22 18.09 1.06
N GLY A 258 17.01 18.67 1.96
CA GLY A 258 17.98 19.72 1.63
C GLY A 258 19.02 19.27 0.60
N GLY A 259 19.50 18.03 0.69
CA GLY A 259 20.42 17.43 -0.28
C GLY A 259 19.88 17.32 -1.70
N ARG A 260 18.56 17.48 -1.89
CA ARG A 260 17.88 17.48 -3.20
C ARG A 260 17.56 18.90 -3.71
N GLY A 261 18.08 19.94 -3.04
CA GLY A 261 17.84 21.35 -3.41
C GLY A 261 16.44 21.85 -3.06
N LEU A 262 15.72 21.14 -2.19
CA LEU A 262 14.39 21.51 -1.73
C LEU A 262 14.44 22.09 -0.31
N LYS A 263 13.48 22.93 0.03
CA LYS A 263 13.31 23.40 1.40
C LYS A 263 12.74 22.28 2.27
N ALA A 264 13.35 22.06 3.43
CA ALA A 264 12.93 21.05 4.40
C ALA A 264 11.76 21.57 5.27
N ASP A 265 10.71 22.06 4.62
CA ASP A 265 9.50 22.60 5.23
C ASP A 265 8.26 22.13 4.44
N ALA A 266 7.06 22.62 4.81
CA ALA A 266 5.83 22.22 4.16
C ALA A 266 5.76 22.60 2.66
N SER A 267 6.63 23.47 2.14
CA SER A 267 6.67 23.82 0.73
C SER A 267 7.08 22.64 -0.16
N VAL A 268 7.71 21.60 0.39
CA VAL A 268 8.07 20.38 -0.36
C VAL A 268 6.86 19.70 -1.01
N PHE A 269 5.68 19.82 -0.40
CA PHE A 269 4.42 19.31 -0.96
C PHE A 269 3.96 20.07 -2.21
N GLY A 270 4.45 21.30 -2.41
CA GLY A 270 4.20 22.07 -3.63
C GLY A 270 5.15 21.73 -4.79
N SER A 271 6.09 20.81 -4.60
CA SER A 271 7.01 20.38 -5.67
C SER A 271 6.29 19.52 -6.71
N GLU A 272 6.86 19.42 -7.92
CA GLU A 272 6.33 18.57 -9.01
C GLU A 272 6.17 17.09 -8.60
N ARG A 273 6.94 16.64 -7.59
CA ARG A 273 6.92 15.25 -7.11
C ARG A 273 5.82 14.96 -6.08
N MET A 274 5.21 16.01 -5.52
CA MET A 274 4.24 15.90 -4.42
C MET A 274 2.96 16.70 -4.64
N VAL A 275 2.86 17.45 -5.75
CA VAL A 275 1.70 18.31 -6.05
C VAL A 275 0.38 17.53 -6.13
N ASP A 276 0.45 16.28 -6.59
CA ASP A 276 -0.69 15.36 -6.66
C ASP A 276 -1.14 14.89 -5.26
N VAL A 277 -0.18 14.62 -4.37
CA VAL A 277 -0.46 14.36 -2.94
C VAL A 277 -1.08 15.61 -2.31
N LEU A 278 -0.56 16.79 -2.60
CA LEU A 278 -1.11 18.05 -2.08
C LEU A 278 -2.55 18.30 -2.56
N GLU A 279 -2.85 18.01 -3.81
CA GLU A 279 -4.21 18.08 -4.36
C GLU A 279 -5.14 17.07 -3.68
N PHE A 280 -4.68 15.83 -3.50
CA PHE A 280 -5.40 14.81 -2.74
C PHE A 280 -5.73 15.27 -1.32
N MET A 281 -4.76 15.89 -0.62
CA MET A 281 -4.94 16.41 0.73
C MET A 281 -5.95 17.56 0.76
N ARG A 282 -5.94 18.45 -0.25
CA ARG A 282 -6.92 19.52 -0.38
C ARG A 282 -8.34 18.95 -0.52
N ASN A 283 -8.54 18.02 -1.44
CA ASN A 283 -9.82 17.37 -1.65
C ASN A 283 -10.30 16.68 -0.36
N SER A 284 -9.39 15.95 0.30
CA SER A 284 -9.64 15.28 1.58
C SER A 284 -9.84 16.24 2.74
N SER A 285 -9.45 17.50 2.64
CA SER A 285 -9.74 18.54 3.64
C SER A 285 -11.13 19.13 3.43
N GLU A 286 -11.54 19.33 2.18
CA GLU A 286 -12.78 20.02 1.82
C GLU A 286 -14.03 19.14 1.92
N THR A 287 -13.93 17.83 1.66
CA THR A 287 -15.10 16.94 1.73
C THR A 287 -15.70 16.94 3.14
N PRO A 288 -17.03 17.02 3.34
CA PRO A 288 -17.66 16.80 4.64
C PRO A 288 -17.37 15.39 5.17
N TRP A 289 -17.31 15.19 6.49
CA TRP A 289 -17.13 13.85 7.05
C TRP A 289 -18.51 13.22 7.25
N SER A 290 -18.90 12.30 6.38
CA SER A 290 -20.02 11.39 6.65
C SER A 290 -19.44 10.12 7.27
N LYS A 291 -19.83 9.83 8.51
CA LYS A 291 -19.68 8.50 9.10
C LYS A 291 -20.80 7.61 8.59
#